data_AF-A0A8C9PDK6-F1
#
_entry.id   AF-A0A8C9PDK6-F1
#
_cell.length_a   1.000
_cell.length_b   1.000
_cell.length_c   1.000
_cell.angle_alpha   90.00
_cell.angle_beta   90.00
_cell.angle_gamma   90.00
#
_symmetry.space_group_name_H-M   'P 1'
#
loop_
_entity.id
_entity.type
_entity.pdbx_description
1 polymer ?
#
loop_
_entity_poly.entity_id
_entity_poly.type
_entity_poly.pdbx_seq_one_letter_code
_entity_poly.pdbx_strand_id
1 'polypeptide(L)'
;LETGPRKPRRTRNEENEQDGELEGPVIDESVLSTKELLGLQQAEERLRRDCIDRLKRRPRNCPTAKYTCKLCDVLIESIAFAHKHIKEKRHKKNIKEKQEEELLTTLPPPTPSQINAIGIAIDKVVQEFGLHNENLEQRLEIKCIMENVFQHKLPGIF
;
A
#
# COMPACT_ATOMS: atom_id res chain seq x y z
N LEU A 1 -3.09 15.63 -18.75
CA LEU A 1 -4.33 15.79 -17.95
C LEU A 1 -4.92 14.41 -17.70
N GLU A 2 -4.91 13.75 -16.56
CA GLU A 2 -4.21 13.85 -15.28
C GLU A 2 -4.27 12.41 -14.74
N THR A 3 -3.14 11.75 -14.53
CA THR A 3 -3.11 10.47 -13.79
C THR A 3 -3.17 10.81 -12.31
N GLY A 4 -4.39 10.96 -11.79
CA GLY A 4 -4.61 11.22 -10.36
C GLY A 4 -4.01 10.11 -9.48
N PRO A 5 -3.47 10.45 -8.30
CA PRO A 5 -2.86 9.48 -7.41
C PRO A 5 -3.93 8.53 -6.85
N ARG A 6 -3.66 7.21 -6.91
CA ARG A 6 -4.49 6.21 -6.22
C ARG A 6 -4.48 6.54 -4.74
N LYS A 7 -5.68 6.82 -4.19
CA LYS A 7 -5.89 7.17 -2.78
C LYS A 7 -5.17 6.15 -1.87
N PRO A 8 -4.47 6.60 -0.81
CA PRO A 8 -3.95 5.69 0.19
C PRO A 8 -5.11 4.90 0.81
N ARG A 9 -4.93 3.58 0.87
CA ARG A 9 -5.84 2.66 1.55
C ARG A 9 -5.92 3.14 3.00
N ARG A 10 -7.13 3.51 3.44
CA ARG A 10 -7.43 4.06 4.78
C ARG A 10 -6.66 3.28 5.85
N THR A 11 -5.70 3.93 6.50
CA THR A 11 -5.22 3.52 7.82
C THR A 11 -6.44 3.51 8.74
N ARG A 12 -6.93 2.32 9.05
CA ARG A 12 -7.99 2.16 10.05
C ARG A 12 -7.34 2.45 11.39
N ASN A 13 -7.70 3.60 11.98
CA ASN A 13 -7.32 4.01 13.32
C ASN A 13 -7.23 2.81 14.27
N GLU A 14 -6.04 2.64 14.87
CA GLU A 14 -5.82 1.87 16.08
C GLU A 14 -6.26 2.71 17.29
N GLU A 15 -7.54 3.07 17.41
CA GLU A 15 -8.01 3.73 18.63
C GLU A 15 -9.40 3.23 19.03
N ASN A 16 -9.41 2.47 20.14
CA ASN A 16 -10.51 2.22 21.06
C ASN A 16 -11.84 1.69 20.48
N GLU A 17 -11.98 0.37 20.49
CA GLU A 17 -13.27 -0.27 20.79
C GLU A 17 -13.14 -1.05 22.11
N GLN A 18 -13.34 -0.31 23.20
CA GLN A 18 -13.65 -0.86 24.52
C GLN A 18 -14.92 -1.73 24.44
N ASP A 19 -14.82 -2.86 25.14
CA ASP A 19 -15.85 -3.52 25.95
C ASP A 19 -17.15 -4.02 25.27
N GLY A 20 -17.44 -5.30 25.51
CA GLY A 20 -18.46 -6.09 24.81
C GLY A 20 -17.88 -7.42 24.33
N GLU A 21 -17.38 -8.19 25.29
CA GLU A 21 -16.53 -9.37 25.16
C GLU A 21 -17.37 -10.64 24.93
N LEU A 22 -17.30 -11.24 23.74
CA LEU A 22 -17.69 -12.65 23.55
C LEU A 22 -16.48 -13.50 23.94
N GLU A 23 -16.41 -13.79 25.24
CA GLU A 23 -15.27 -14.43 25.90
C GLU A 23 -15.22 -15.92 25.55
N GLY A 24 -14.50 -16.26 24.48
CA GLY A 24 -14.25 -17.66 24.13
C GLY A 24 -13.36 -17.81 22.90
N PRO A 25 -12.49 -18.84 22.86
CA PRO A 25 -11.72 -19.15 21.66
C PRO A 25 -12.67 -19.48 20.51
N VAL A 26 -12.26 -19.09 19.31
CA VAL A 26 -13.09 -19.20 18.10
C VAL A 26 -13.28 -20.66 17.67
N ILE A 27 -12.39 -21.53 18.13
CA ILE A 27 -12.45 -22.98 18.01
C ILE A 27 -12.22 -23.55 19.40
N ASP A 28 -13.14 -24.38 19.87
CA ASP A 28 -12.97 -25.15 21.10
C ASP A 28 -12.09 -26.38 20.80
N GLU A 29 -10.85 -26.34 21.27
CA GLU A 29 -9.89 -27.44 21.06
C GLU A 29 -10.13 -28.62 22.02
N SER A 30 -10.84 -28.40 23.13
CA SER A 30 -11.05 -29.42 24.17
C SER A 30 -11.96 -30.57 23.71
N VAL A 31 -12.82 -30.30 22.74
CA VAL A 31 -13.74 -31.28 22.13
C VAL A 31 -13.08 -32.09 21.01
N LEU A 32 -11.87 -31.73 20.58
CA LEU A 32 -11.17 -32.41 19.49
C LEU A 32 -10.33 -33.57 20.02
N SER A 33 -10.35 -34.69 19.29
CA SER A 33 -9.36 -35.75 19.49
C SER A 33 -7.94 -35.21 19.23
N THR A 34 -6.93 -35.80 19.87
CA THR A 34 -5.51 -35.49 19.61
C THR A 34 -5.16 -35.53 18.12
N LYS A 35 -5.76 -36.47 17.36
CA LYS A 35 -5.54 -36.60 15.91
C LYS A 35 -6.17 -35.43 15.14
N GLU A 36 -7.35 -34.99 15.52
CA GLU A 36 -8.06 -33.89 14.88
C GLU A 36 -7.38 -32.55 15.17
N LEU A 37 -6.94 -32.35 16.42
CA LEU A 37 -6.17 -31.18 16.81
C LEU A 37 -4.87 -31.06 16.01
N LEU A 38 -4.13 -32.17 15.85
CA LEU A 38 -2.92 -32.19 15.04
C LEU A 38 -3.23 -31.87 13.56
N GLY A 39 -4.30 -32.45 13.00
CA GLY A 39 -4.74 -32.16 11.65
C GLY A 39 -5.12 -30.68 11.44
N LEU A 40 -5.77 -30.08 12.44
CA LEU A 40 -6.13 -28.67 12.45
C LEU A 40 -4.87 -27.78 12.45
N GLN A 41 -3.91 -28.05 13.34
CA GLN A 41 -2.67 -27.28 13.42
C GLN A 41 -1.87 -27.34 12.11
N GLN A 42 -1.79 -28.52 11.48
CA GLN A 42 -1.14 -28.67 10.18
C GLN A 42 -1.85 -27.90 9.07
N ALA A 43 -3.19 -27.91 9.04
CA ALA A 43 -3.95 -27.14 8.08
C ALA A 43 -3.72 -25.63 8.27
N GLU A 44 -3.68 -25.15 9.51
CA GLU A 44 -3.45 -23.74 9.82
C GLU A 44 -2.03 -23.29 9.52
N GLU A 45 -1.04 -24.15 9.69
CA GLU A 45 0.32 -23.86 9.22
C GLU A 45 0.39 -23.67 7.71
N ARG A 46 -0.39 -24.44 6.94
CA ARG A 46 -0.51 -24.23 5.50
C ARG A 46 -1.18 -22.90 5.18
N LEU A 47 -2.30 -22.59 5.85
CA LEU A 47 -3.01 -21.31 5.68
C LEU A 47 -2.15 -20.08 6.02
N ARG A 48 -1.27 -20.19 7.03
CA ARG A 48 -0.34 -19.11 7.41
C ARG A 48 0.61 -18.73 6.28
N ARG A 49 1.01 -19.67 5.42
CA ARG A 49 1.84 -19.39 4.23
C ARG A 49 1.13 -18.48 3.23
N ASP A 50 -0.20 -18.55 3.19
CA ASP A 50 -1.07 -17.68 2.39
C ASP A 50 -1.59 -16.46 3.20
N CYS A 51 -0.95 -16.12 4.32
CA CYS A 51 -1.32 -14.98 5.17
C CYS A 51 -2.76 -15.04 5.71
N ILE A 52 -3.26 -16.25 5.96
CA ILE A 52 -4.53 -16.50 6.62
C ILE A 52 -4.25 -17.01 8.03
N ASP A 53 -4.75 -16.29 9.03
CA ASP A 53 -4.52 -16.57 10.44
C ASP A 53 -5.83 -16.93 11.16
N ARG A 54 -5.74 -17.79 12.18
CA ARG A 54 -6.86 -18.03 13.10
C ARG A 54 -7.16 -16.75 13.87
N LEU A 55 -8.45 -16.40 13.96
CA LEU A 55 -8.90 -15.31 14.82
C LEU A 55 -8.69 -15.69 16.28
N LYS A 56 -8.21 -14.76 17.09
CA LYS A 56 -8.04 -14.97 18.54
C LYS A 56 -9.36 -14.87 19.31
N ARG A 57 -10.28 -14.02 18.82
CA ARG A 57 -11.59 -13.74 19.43
C ARG A 57 -12.65 -13.66 18.33
N ARG A 58 -13.91 -13.95 18.68
CA ARG A 58 -15.04 -13.87 17.74
C ARG A 58 -15.32 -12.41 17.35
N PRO A 59 -15.41 -12.08 16.05
CA PRO A 59 -15.75 -10.74 15.63
C PRO A 59 -17.27 -10.50 15.75
N ARG A 60 -17.68 -9.33 16.25
CA ARG A 60 -19.10 -8.96 16.42
C ARG A 60 -19.90 -9.04 15.12
N ASN A 61 -19.30 -8.64 14.01
CA ASN A 61 -19.99 -8.54 12.73
C ASN A 61 -20.16 -9.90 12.02
N CYS A 62 -19.35 -10.90 12.38
CA CYS A 62 -19.40 -12.25 11.80
C CYS A 62 -19.04 -13.30 12.86
N PRO A 63 -19.94 -13.63 13.79
CA PRO A 63 -19.62 -14.53 14.92
C PRO A 63 -19.16 -15.93 14.52
N THR A 64 -19.47 -16.37 13.29
CA THR A 64 -19.09 -17.66 12.69
C THR A 64 -17.68 -17.69 12.12
N ALA A 65 -17.05 -16.52 11.92
CA ALA A 65 -15.72 -16.43 11.34
C ALA A 65 -14.68 -17.04 12.27
N LYS A 66 -13.82 -17.92 11.73
CA LYS A 66 -12.73 -18.59 12.45
C LYS A 66 -11.35 -18.09 12.04
N TYR A 67 -11.24 -17.57 10.82
CA TYR A 67 -9.98 -17.14 10.22
C TYR A 67 -10.11 -15.75 9.61
N THR A 68 -8.98 -15.10 9.37
CA THR A 68 -8.89 -13.83 8.66
C THR A 68 -7.74 -13.86 7.66
N CYS A 69 -7.97 -13.34 6.46
CA CYS A 69 -6.91 -13.10 5.49
C CYS A 69 -6.43 -11.65 5.62
N LYS A 70 -5.20 -11.45 6.08
CA LYS A 70 -4.61 -10.11 6.25
C LYS A 70 -4.36 -9.38 4.94
N LEU A 71 -4.19 -10.11 3.83
CA LEU A 71 -3.96 -9.49 2.52
C LEU A 71 -5.23 -8.88 1.93
N CYS A 72 -6.35 -9.57 2.15
CA CYS A 72 -7.63 -9.25 1.54
C CYS A 72 -8.59 -8.52 2.49
N ASP A 73 -8.25 -8.44 3.78
CA ASP A 73 -9.13 -7.95 4.86
C ASP A 73 -10.49 -8.64 4.88
N VAL A 74 -10.50 -9.98 4.76
CA VAL A 74 -11.72 -10.79 4.75
C VAL A 74 -11.76 -11.78 5.90
N LEU A 75 -12.94 -11.96 6.47
CA LEU A 75 -13.24 -12.96 7.49
C LEU A 75 -13.70 -14.26 6.82
N ILE A 76 -13.28 -15.40 7.36
CA ILE A 76 -13.45 -16.72 6.76
C ILE A 76 -13.95 -17.71 7.82
N GLU A 77 -15.01 -18.45 7.50
CA GLU A 77 -15.71 -19.31 8.46
C GLU A 77 -15.06 -20.68 8.68
N SER A 78 -14.29 -21.20 7.70
CA SER A 78 -13.68 -22.52 7.79
C SER A 78 -12.44 -22.68 6.90
N ILE A 79 -11.67 -23.74 7.12
CA ILE A 79 -10.51 -24.12 6.29
C ILE A 79 -10.92 -24.34 4.83
N ALA A 80 -12.08 -24.94 4.57
CA ALA A 80 -12.57 -25.16 3.22
C ALA A 80 -12.80 -23.84 2.47
N PHE A 81 -13.40 -22.85 3.14
CA PHE A 81 -13.57 -21.51 2.59
C PHE A 81 -12.23 -20.79 2.42
N ALA A 82 -11.26 -21.02 3.32
CA ALA A 82 -9.91 -20.47 3.17
C ALA A 82 -9.22 -20.99 1.90
N HIS A 83 -9.27 -22.30 1.65
CA HIS A 83 -8.73 -22.88 0.42
C HIS A 83 -9.43 -22.37 -0.85
N LYS A 84 -10.74 -22.09 -0.79
CA LYS A 84 -11.46 -21.45 -1.89
C LYS A 84 -10.95 -20.02 -2.10
N HIS A 85 -10.82 -19.25 -1.02
CA HIS A 85 -10.32 -17.87 -1.04
C HIS A 85 -8.91 -17.76 -1.63
N ILE A 86 -7.99 -18.65 -1.26
CA ILE A 86 -6.61 -18.67 -1.78
C ILE A 86 -6.58 -18.80 -3.31
N LYS A 87 -7.55 -19.50 -3.90
CA LYS A 87 -7.64 -19.69 -5.35
C LYS A 87 -8.23 -18.48 -6.09
N GLU A 88 -8.85 -17.54 -5.39
CA GLU A 88 -9.48 -16.35 -5.98
C GLU A 88 -8.45 -15.42 -6.62
N LYS A 89 -8.86 -14.75 -7.71
CA LYS A 89 -8.00 -13.82 -8.45
C LYS A 89 -7.47 -12.69 -7.55
N ARG A 90 -8.31 -12.17 -6.64
CA ARG A 90 -7.95 -11.09 -5.71
C ARG A 90 -6.82 -11.52 -4.77
N HIS A 91 -6.95 -12.69 -4.14
CA HIS A 91 -5.92 -13.18 -3.22
C HIS A 91 -4.59 -13.41 -3.93
N LYS A 92 -4.61 -14.09 -5.09
CA LYS A 92 -3.41 -14.31 -5.91
C LYS A 92 -2.73 -13.01 -6.33
N LYS A 93 -3.50 -11.97 -6.65
CA LYS A 93 -2.97 -10.65 -6.96
C LYS A 93 -2.26 -10.06 -5.73
N ASN A 94 -2.91 -10.06 -4.56
CA ASN A 94 -2.35 -9.47 -3.35
C ASN A 94 -1.10 -10.21 -2.84
N ILE A 95 -0.99 -11.53 -3.05
CA ILE A 95 0.24 -12.29 -2.76
C ILE A 95 1.41 -11.79 -3.61
N LYS A 96 1.19 -11.59 -4.91
CA LYS A 96 2.22 -11.04 -5.80
C LYS A 96 2.62 -9.62 -5.40
N GLU A 97 1.63 -8.77 -5.11
CA GLU A 97 1.90 -7.40 -4.65
C GLU A 97 2.69 -7.38 -3.32
N LYS A 98 2.38 -8.29 -2.38
CA LYS A 98 3.16 -8.43 -1.14
C LYS A 98 4.60 -8.87 -1.40
N GLN A 99 4.81 -9.82 -2.32
CA GLN A 99 6.17 -10.25 -2.69
C GLN A 99 6.96 -9.11 -3.32
N GLU A 100 6.34 -8.31 -4.20
CA GLU A 100 6.96 -7.12 -4.79
C GLU A 100 7.29 -6.07 -3.71
N GLU A 101 6.39 -5.82 -2.78
CA GLU A 101 6.62 -4.91 -1.65
C GLU A 101 7.76 -5.39 -0.74
N GLU A 102 7.82 -6.69 -0.44
CA GLU A 102 8.90 -7.26 0.37
C GLU A 102 10.26 -7.12 -0.33
N LEU A 103 10.33 -7.36 -1.65
CA LEU A 103 11.55 -7.14 -2.43
C LEU A 103 12.00 -5.67 -2.40
N LEU A 104 11.08 -4.72 -2.44
CA LEU A 104 11.39 -3.28 -2.40
C LEU A 104 11.82 -2.81 -1.01
N THR A 105 11.15 -3.29 0.04
CA THR A 105 11.41 -2.86 1.42
C THR A 105 12.65 -3.51 2.04
N THR A 106 13.08 -4.64 1.51
CA THR A 106 14.30 -5.36 1.94
C THR A 106 15.54 -5.00 1.12
N LEU A 107 15.44 -4.02 0.21
CA LEU A 107 16.60 -3.55 -0.56
C LEU A 107 17.72 -3.08 0.37
N PRO A 108 18.98 -3.45 0.10
CA PRO A 108 20.10 -2.97 0.89
C PRO A 108 20.26 -1.45 0.73
N PRO A 109 20.81 -0.76 1.73
CA PRO A 109 21.16 0.65 1.59
C PRO A 109 22.08 0.89 0.37
N PRO A 110 21.88 1.98 -0.39
CA PRO A 110 22.72 2.27 -1.55
C PRO A 110 24.15 2.60 -1.13
N THR A 111 25.10 2.16 -1.94
CA THR A 111 26.52 2.48 -1.73
C THR A 111 26.83 3.95 -2.08
N PRO A 112 27.87 4.56 -1.48
CA PRO A 112 28.25 5.94 -1.80
C PRO A 112 28.47 6.20 -3.30
N SER A 113 29.06 5.24 -4.01
CA SER A 113 29.27 5.33 -5.47
C SER A 113 27.96 5.37 -6.25
N GLN A 114 26.95 4.61 -5.85
CA GLN A 114 25.62 4.63 -6.48
C GLN A 114 24.91 5.97 -6.23
N ILE A 115 24.98 6.49 -5.01
CA ILE A 115 24.42 7.80 -4.67
C ILE A 115 25.06 8.90 -5.52
N ASN A 116 26.40 8.91 -5.61
CA ASN A 116 27.13 9.88 -6.41
C ASN A 116 26.79 9.77 -7.91
N ALA A 117 26.70 8.56 -8.45
CA ALA A 117 26.33 8.34 -9.85
C ALA A 117 24.93 8.88 -10.16
N ILE A 118 23.95 8.66 -9.27
CA ILE A 118 22.60 9.20 -9.40
C ILE A 118 22.62 10.74 -9.29
N GLY A 119 23.37 11.30 -8.34
CA GLY A 119 23.53 12.74 -8.19
C GLY A 119 24.04 13.40 -9.47
N ILE A 120 25.14 12.89 -10.03
CA ILE A 120 25.69 13.36 -11.31
C ILE A 120 24.67 13.23 -12.45
N ALA A 121 23.90 12.14 -12.49
CA ALA A 121 22.88 11.95 -13.52
C ALA A 121 21.76 13.00 -13.40
N ILE A 122 21.32 13.32 -12.19
CA ILE A 122 20.32 14.37 -11.93
C ILE A 122 20.89 15.73 -12.33
N ASP A 123 22.12 16.05 -11.92
CA ASP A 123 22.77 17.34 -12.24
C ASP A 123 22.87 17.55 -13.75
N LYS A 124 23.18 16.51 -14.52
CA LYS A 124 23.21 16.59 -15.99
C LYS A 124 21.83 16.91 -16.58
N VAL A 125 20.77 16.27 -16.09
CA VAL A 125 19.40 16.57 -16.55
C VAL A 125 19.03 18.03 -16.21
N VAL A 126 19.41 18.51 -15.04
CA VAL A 126 19.18 19.92 -14.65
C VAL A 126 19.99 20.87 -15.54
N GLN A 127 21.25 20.56 -15.85
CA GLN A 127 22.07 21.41 -16.73
C GLN A 127 21.55 21.44 -18.18
N GLU A 128 21.04 20.32 -18.68
CA GLU A 128 20.57 20.24 -20.07
C GLU A 128 19.16 20.81 -20.26
N PHE A 129 18.26 20.54 -19.30
CA PHE A 129 16.83 20.85 -19.44
C PHE A 129 16.30 21.84 -18.40
N GLY A 130 17.13 22.26 -17.45
CA GLY A 130 16.76 23.22 -16.42
C GLY A 130 16.47 24.61 -17.00
N LEU A 131 15.65 25.36 -16.27
CA LEU A 131 15.47 26.78 -16.52
C LEU A 131 16.58 27.53 -15.78
N HIS A 132 17.59 27.94 -16.53
CA HIS A 132 18.72 28.68 -16.03
C HIS A 132 18.41 30.19 -15.97
N ASN A 133 19.31 30.94 -15.35
CA ASN A 133 19.14 32.39 -15.23
C ASN A 133 19.04 33.05 -16.61
N GLU A 134 19.78 32.60 -17.62
CA GLU A 134 19.66 33.14 -18.98
C GLU A 134 18.26 32.92 -19.56
N ASN A 135 17.64 31.76 -19.28
CA ASN A 135 16.28 31.49 -19.71
C ASN A 135 15.26 32.38 -18.99
N LEU A 136 15.50 32.70 -17.72
CA LEU A 136 14.66 33.62 -16.96
C LEU A 136 14.77 35.05 -17.51
N GLU A 137 15.99 35.52 -17.75
CA GLU A 137 16.25 36.86 -18.30
C GLU A 137 15.58 37.05 -19.65
N GLN A 138 15.72 36.08 -20.57
CA GLN A 138 15.04 36.11 -21.86
C GLN A 138 13.52 36.20 -21.71
N ARG A 139 12.93 35.47 -20.74
CA ARG A 139 11.49 35.51 -20.49
C ARG A 139 11.04 36.84 -19.89
N LEU A 140 11.85 37.43 -19.01
CA LEU A 140 11.59 38.77 -18.45
C LEU A 140 11.68 39.85 -19.53
N GLU A 141 12.62 39.73 -20.46
CA GLU A 141 12.72 40.64 -21.60
C GLU A 141 11.48 40.55 -22.49
N ILE A 142 11.07 39.34 -22.86
CA ILE A 142 9.83 39.10 -23.63
C ILE A 142 8.62 39.71 -22.90
N LYS A 143 8.52 39.48 -21.59
CA LYS A 143 7.47 40.07 -20.75
C LYS A 143 7.47 41.60 -20.86
N CYS A 144 8.62 42.25 -20.69
CA CYS A 144 8.76 43.70 -20.77
C CYS A 144 8.34 44.23 -22.15
N ILE A 145 8.79 43.58 -23.23
CA ILE A 145 8.40 43.93 -24.60
C ILE A 145 6.88 43.84 -24.76
N MET A 146 6.26 42.76 -24.28
CA MET A 146 4.81 42.58 -24.35
C MET A 146 4.07 43.64 -23.54
N GLU A 147 4.51 43.94 -22.33
CA GLU A 147 3.94 45.00 -21.49
C GLU A 147 3.96 46.36 -22.21
N ASN A 148 5.06 46.72 -22.85
CA ASN A 148 5.18 47.95 -23.63
C ASN A 148 4.18 48.01 -24.80
N VAL A 149 4.00 46.89 -25.53
CA VAL A 149 3.00 46.82 -26.60
C VAL A 149 1.59 47.03 -26.07
N PHE A 150 1.27 46.41 -24.93
CA PHE A 150 -0.05 46.55 -24.32
C PHE A 150 -0.30 47.96 -23.80
N GLN A 151 0.67 48.60 -23.14
CA GLN A 151 0.52 49.98 -22.68
C GLN A 151 0.23 50.96 -23.82
N HIS A 152 0.87 50.78 -24.99
CA HIS A 152 0.62 51.62 -26.15
C HIS A 152 -0.75 51.39 -26.81
N LYS A 153 -1.26 50.15 -26.81
CA LYS A 153 -2.50 49.79 -27.50
C LYS A 153 -3.73 49.80 -26.60
N LEU A 154 -3.54 49.63 -25.30
CA LEU A 154 -4.57 49.49 -24.27
C LEU A 154 -4.18 50.26 -22.99
N PRO A 155 -4.07 51.60 -23.04
CA PRO A 155 -3.74 52.39 -21.87
C PRO A 155 -4.84 52.28 -20.79
N GLY A 156 -4.46 51.93 -19.56
CA GLY A 156 -5.35 51.88 -18.39
C GLY A 156 -5.90 50.50 -17.98
N ILE A 157 -5.47 49.41 -18.63
CA ILE A 157 -5.87 48.03 -18.28
C ILE A 157 -4.84 47.34 -17.36
N PHE A 158 -3.66 47.93 -17.17
CA PHE A 158 -2.62 47.51 -16.23
C PHE A 158 -2.15 48.69 -15.38
#